data_AF-A0A124G3T5-F1
#
_entry.id   AF-A0A124G3T5-F1
#
_cell.length_a   1.000
_cell.length_b   1.000
_cell.length_c   1.000
_cell.angle_alpha   90.00
_cell.angle_beta   90.00
_cell.angle_gamma   90.00
#
_symmetry.space_group_name_H-M   'P 1'
#
loop_
_entity.id
_entity.type
_entity.pdbx_description
1 polymer ?
#
loop_
_entity_poly.entity_id
_entity_poly.type
_entity_poly.pdbx_seq_one_letter_code
_entity_poly.pdbx_strand_id
1 'polypeptide(L)'
;MKKGFFITLEGFEGSGKTTLAKMLHHIFLKNGFNALLTKEPGGTLVGDKIRKILLERESEGLGYKAELLLFAASRAENVRINIRPALEKGLIVISDRYFDSTTAYQGFGRGINMDIIEYLNKFAVEEVIPDLINLN
;
A
#
# COMPACT_ATOMS: atom_id res chain seq x y z
N MET A 1 -2.03 21.10 -14.96
CA MET A 1 -0.90 20.34 -14.40
C MET A 1 -1.05 18.88 -14.81
N LYS A 2 0.05 18.15 -15.06
CA LYS A 2 -0.01 16.71 -15.37
C LYS A 2 -0.41 15.95 -14.10
N LYS A 3 -1.45 15.12 -14.17
CA LYS A 3 -1.82 14.18 -13.09
C LYS A 3 -0.65 13.21 -12.87
N GLY A 4 -0.30 12.93 -11.62
CA GLY A 4 0.70 11.91 -11.29
C GLY A 4 0.27 10.51 -11.74
N PHE A 5 1.16 9.53 -11.59
CA PHE A 5 0.91 8.15 -12.00
C PHE A 5 1.20 7.19 -10.86
N PHE A 6 0.22 6.38 -10.45
CA PHE A 6 0.33 5.50 -9.30
C PHE A 6 0.47 4.02 -9.71
N ILE A 7 1.57 3.39 -9.28
CA ILE A 7 1.90 1.99 -9.54
C ILE A 7 1.93 1.22 -8.22
N THR A 8 1.23 0.10 -8.16
CA THR A 8 1.30 -0.84 -7.02
C THR A 8 1.89 -2.18 -7.47
N LEU A 9 2.73 -2.73 -6.61
CA LEU A 9 3.31 -4.06 -6.79
C LEU A 9 2.69 -5.01 -5.76
N GLU A 10 1.98 -6.01 -6.24
CA GLU A 10 1.17 -6.94 -5.45
C GLU A 10 1.62 -8.39 -5.71
N GLY A 11 1.36 -9.27 -4.75
CA GLY A 11 1.80 -10.68 -4.83
C GLY A 11 2.27 -11.28 -3.51
N PHE A 12 2.60 -12.57 -3.51
CA PHE A 12 2.93 -13.34 -2.30
C PHE A 12 4.24 -12.92 -1.63
N GLU A 13 4.39 -13.20 -0.34
CA GLU A 13 5.68 -12.97 0.33
C GLU A 13 6.81 -13.74 -0.37
N GLY A 14 7.99 -13.13 -0.47
CA GLY A 14 9.13 -13.71 -1.17
C GLY A 14 9.14 -13.53 -2.70
N SER A 15 8.09 -12.99 -3.33
CA SER A 15 8.02 -12.82 -4.80
C SER A 15 8.92 -11.70 -5.38
N GLY A 16 9.77 -11.07 -4.58
CA GLY A 16 10.73 -10.06 -5.05
C GLY A 16 10.17 -8.64 -5.26
N LYS A 17 8.93 -8.35 -4.85
CA LYS A 17 8.26 -7.03 -5.00
C LYS A 17 9.10 -5.86 -4.50
N THR A 18 9.68 -5.95 -3.31
CA THR A 18 10.51 -4.86 -2.75
C THR A 18 11.71 -4.56 -3.63
N THR A 19 12.34 -5.59 -4.19
CA THR A 19 13.47 -5.45 -5.13
C THR A 19 12.99 -4.80 -6.42
N LEU A 20 11.88 -5.27 -6.99
CA LEU A 20 11.29 -4.69 -8.19
C LEU A 20 10.89 -3.22 -7.99
N ALA A 21 10.29 -2.87 -6.85
CA ALA A 21 9.88 -1.50 -6.51
C ALA A 21 11.09 -0.55 -6.52
N LYS A 22 12.18 -0.97 -5.87
CA LYS A 22 13.44 -0.21 -5.81
C LYS A 22 14.09 -0.08 -7.19
N MET A 23 14.11 -1.16 -7.97
CA MET A 23 14.65 -1.15 -9.33
C MET A 23 13.85 -0.20 -10.22
N LEU A 24 12.53 -0.28 -10.19
CA LEU A 24 11.64 0.57 -10.96
C LEU A 24 11.80 2.05 -10.57
N HIS A 25 11.85 2.34 -9.27
CA HIS A 25 12.11 3.68 -8.75
C HIS A 25 13.44 4.24 -9.26
N HIS A 26 14.51 3.44 -9.17
CA HIS A 26 15.83 3.83 -9.68
C HIS A 26 15.82 4.09 -11.19
N ILE A 27 15.13 3.25 -11.97
CA ILE A 27 14.99 3.41 -13.42
C ILE A 27 14.29 4.74 -13.75
N PHE A 28 13.19 5.07 -13.06
CA PHE A 28 12.49 6.34 -13.31
C PHE A 28 13.37 7.55 -13.01
N LEU A 29 14.07 7.55 -11.86
CA LEU A 29 15.00 8.63 -11.51
C LEU A 29 16.12 8.77 -12.55
N LYS A 30 16.70 7.66 -12.99
CA LYS A 30 17.78 7.64 -14.01
C LYS A 30 17.32 8.20 -15.35
N ASN A 31 16.04 8.07 -15.68
CA ASN A 31 15.45 8.60 -16.91
C ASN A 31 14.87 10.01 -16.75
N GLY A 32 15.15 10.70 -15.64
CA GLY A 32 14.75 12.10 -15.43
C GLY A 32 13.32 12.29 -14.93
N PHE A 33 12.63 11.23 -14.52
CA PHE A 33 11.31 11.34 -13.88
C PHE A 33 11.44 11.53 -12.37
N ASN A 34 10.56 12.34 -11.79
CA ASN A 34 10.42 12.41 -10.34
C ASN A 34 9.53 11.25 -9.86
N ALA A 35 10.07 10.40 -8.98
CA ALA A 35 9.36 9.25 -8.45
C ALA A 35 9.47 9.16 -6.92
N LEU A 36 8.36 8.83 -6.27
CA LEU A 36 8.26 8.47 -4.86
C LEU A 36 8.16 6.95 -4.72
N LEU A 37 8.98 6.38 -3.85
CA LEU A 37 8.87 4.98 -3.44
C LEU A 37 8.27 4.92 -2.03
N THR A 38 7.21 4.13 -1.86
CA THR A 38 6.57 3.85 -0.58
C THR A 38 6.21 2.35 -0.46
N LYS A 39 5.62 1.94 0.67
CA LYS A 39 5.21 0.57 0.94
C LYS A 39 4.04 0.53 1.92
N GLU A 40 3.25 -0.53 1.87
CA GLU A 40 2.18 -0.77 2.84
C GLU A 40 2.26 -2.18 3.46
N PRO A 41 1.92 -2.31 4.77
CA PRO A 41 1.75 -1.24 5.75
C PRO A 41 3.11 -0.55 6.00
N GLY A 42 3.11 0.74 6.29
CA GLY A 42 4.34 1.54 6.45
C GLY A 42 4.32 2.85 5.66
N GLY A 43 5.51 3.39 5.43
CA GLY A 43 5.70 4.58 4.58
C GLY A 43 5.58 5.91 5.33
N THR A 44 5.06 5.89 6.56
CA THR A 44 5.01 7.06 7.46
C THR A 44 5.47 6.64 8.86
N LEU A 45 5.79 7.61 9.73
CA LEU A 45 6.18 7.32 11.11
C LEU A 45 5.11 6.50 11.85
N VAL A 46 3.83 6.84 11.68
CA VAL A 46 2.70 6.09 12.27
C VAL A 46 2.49 4.77 11.55
N GLY A 47 2.54 4.75 10.23
CA GLY A 47 2.40 3.55 9.41
C GLY A 47 3.46 2.50 9.75
N ASP A 48 4.70 2.92 10.01
CA ASP A 48 5.80 2.02 10.38
C ASP A 48 5.65 1.46 11.80
N LYS A 49 5.08 2.23 12.75
CA LYS A 49 4.68 1.70 14.07
C LYS A 49 3.56 0.67 13.95
N ILE A 50 2.56 0.93 13.10
CA ILE A 50 1.49 -0.03 12.83
C ILE A 50 2.05 -1.28 12.15
N ARG A 51 2.95 -1.12 11.17
CA ARG A 51 3.64 -2.24 10.51
C ARG A 51 4.37 -3.11 11.53
N LYS A 52 5.03 -2.50 12.50
CA LYS A 52 5.72 -3.21 13.59
C LYS A 52 4.74 -4.12 14.35
N ILE A 53 3.60 -3.57 14.77
CA ILE A 53 2.52 -4.37 15.40
C ILE A 53 2.06 -5.48 14.47
N LEU A 54 1.83 -5.22 13.18
CA LEU A 54 1.29 -6.23 12.26
C LEU A 54 2.26 -7.39 11.96
N LEU A 55 3.58 -7.17 12.06
CA LEU A 55 4.59 -8.14 11.63
C LEU A 55 5.41 -8.77 12.76
N GLU A 56 5.26 -8.28 14.00
CA GLU A 56 5.95 -8.85 15.15
C GLU A 56 5.29 -10.13 15.65
N ARG A 57 6.13 -11.09 16.06
CA ARG A 57 5.67 -12.36 16.67
C ARG A 57 4.90 -12.13 17.97
N GLU A 58 5.18 -11.04 18.69
CA GLU A 58 4.47 -10.66 19.91
C GLU A 58 3.00 -10.30 19.65
N SER A 59 2.62 -10.08 18.39
CA SER A 59 1.23 -9.91 17.96
C SER A 59 0.53 -11.24 17.64
N GLU A 60 1.13 -12.39 17.98
CA GLU A 60 0.45 -13.69 17.97
C GLU A 60 -0.85 -13.60 18.78
N GLY A 61 -1.98 -13.82 18.11
CA GLY A 61 -3.31 -13.69 18.70
C GLY A 61 -4.06 -12.40 18.35
N LEU A 62 -3.48 -11.48 17.57
CA LEU A 62 -4.20 -10.35 17.02
C LEU A 62 -5.39 -10.84 16.18
N GLY A 63 -6.60 -10.42 16.55
CA GLY A 63 -7.81 -10.80 15.83
C GLY A 63 -7.85 -10.22 14.42
N TYR A 64 -8.33 -11.01 13.45
CA TYR A 64 -8.37 -10.63 12.02
C TYR A 64 -9.08 -9.28 11.74
N LYS A 65 -10.07 -8.89 12.56
CA LYS A 65 -10.73 -7.57 12.44
C LYS A 65 -9.82 -6.42 12.86
N ALA A 66 -9.06 -6.59 13.94
CA ALA A 66 -8.11 -5.59 14.39
C ALA A 66 -6.97 -5.46 13.38
N GLU A 67 -6.48 -6.58 12.84
CA GLU A 67 -5.49 -6.61 11.77
C GLU A 67 -5.96 -5.82 10.53
N LEU A 68 -7.19 -6.07 10.06
CA LEU A 68 -7.81 -5.33 8.95
C LEU A 68 -7.87 -3.82 9.22
N LEU A 69 -8.31 -3.41 10.40
CA LEU A 69 -8.42 -1.99 10.77
C LEU A 69 -7.05 -1.32 10.85
N LEU A 70 -6.02 -2.03 11.33
CA LEU A 70 -4.66 -1.52 11.38
C LEU A 70 -4.06 -1.34 9.97
N PHE A 71 -4.29 -2.29 9.05
CA PHE A 71 -3.91 -2.10 7.65
C PHE A 71 -4.59 -0.86 7.05
N ALA A 72 -5.90 -0.71 7.26
CA ALA A 72 -6.66 0.46 6.79
C ALA A 72 -6.12 1.77 7.38
N ALA A 73 -5.80 1.80 8.67
CA ALA A 73 -5.24 2.97 9.35
C ALA A 73 -3.84 3.34 8.80
N SER A 74 -2.97 2.35 8.61
CA SER A 74 -1.63 2.56 8.01
C SER A 74 -1.74 3.15 6.59
N ARG A 75 -2.65 2.60 5.78
CA ARG A 75 -2.92 3.05 4.42
C ARG A 75 -3.46 4.47 4.36
N ALA A 76 -4.49 4.77 5.14
CA ALA A 76 -5.09 6.12 5.15
C ALA A 76 -4.05 7.20 5.47
N GLU A 77 -3.14 6.92 6.41
CA GLU A 77 -2.08 7.85 6.77
C GLU A 77 -1.03 7.99 5.67
N ASN A 78 -0.62 6.90 5.01
CA ASN A 78 0.30 6.94 3.89
C ASN A 78 -0.30 7.69 2.68
N VAL A 79 -1.59 7.49 2.41
CA VAL A 79 -2.32 8.23 1.38
C VAL A 79 -2.29 9.73 1.66
N ARG A 80 -2.66 10.14 2.88
CA ARG A 80 -2.72 11.53 3.30
C ARG A 80 -1.37 12.24 3.28
N ILE A 81 -0.32 11.60 3.80
CA ILE A 81 0.99 12.23 4.00
C ILE A 81 1.87 12.15 2.76
N ASN A 82 1.83 11.05 2.01
CA ASN A 82 2.78 10.77 0.94
C ASN A 82 2.13 10.69 -0.44
N ILE A 83 1.19 9.75 -0.62
CA ILE A 83 0.74 9.34 -1.97
C ILE A 83 -0.05 10.47 -2.64
N ARG A 84 -1.12 10.96 -2.01
CA ARG A 84 -1.96 12.02 -2.59
C ARG A 84 -1.17 13.29 -2.90
N PRO A 85 -0.37 13.85 -1.97
CA PRO A 85 0.44 15.04 -2.27
C PRO A 85 1.46 14.83 -3.40
N ALA A 86 2.03 13.64 -3.54
CA ALA A 86 2.95 13.32 -4.63
C ALA A 86 2.23 13.26 -5.98
N LEU A 87 1.06 12.62 -6.04
CA LEU A 87 0.25 12.53 -7.26
C LEU A 87 -0.26 13.91 -7.72
N GLU A 88 -0.66 14.77 -6.78
CA GLU A 88 -1.07 16.16 -7.07
C GLU A 88 0.07 17.00 -7.66
N LYS A 89 1.31 16.71 -7.27
CA LYS A 89 2.52 17.32 -7.82
C LYS A 89 2.97 16.71 -9.16
N GLY A 90 2.25 15.72 -9.67
CA GLY A 90 2.56 15.07 -10.94
C GLY A 90 3.69 14.03 -10.86
N LEU A 91 4.02 13.52 -9.67
CA LEU A 91 5.04 12.49 -9.51
C LEU A 91 4.52 11.11 -9.91
N ILE A 92 5.46 10.22 -10.24
CA ILE A 92 5.22 8.78 -10.24
C ILE A 92 5.27 8.29 -8.80
N VAL A 93 4.28 7.55 -8.34
CA VAL A 93 4.29 6.90 -7.02
C VAL A 93 4.35 5.40 -7.23
N ILE A 94 5.27 4.73 -6.53
CA ILE A 94 5.45 3.28 -6.57
C ILE A 94 5.26 2.77 -5.15
N SER A 95 4.26 1.90 -4.94
CA SER A 95 4.03 1.27 -3.64
C SER A 95 4.28 -0.23 -3.71
N ASP A 96 5.11 -0.74 -2.80
CA ASP A 96 5.17 -2.17 -2.49
C ASP A 96 3.96 -2.52 -1.61
N ARG A 97 2.95 -3.17 -2.23
CA ARG A 97 1.58 -3.41 -1.74
C ARG A 97 0.72 -2.16 -1.58
N TYR A 98 -0.60 -2.40 -1.61
CA TYR A 98 -1.68 -1.44 -1.39
C TYR A 98 -2.95 -2.18 -0.92
N PHE A 99 -4.15 -1.78 -1.38
CA PHE A 99 -5.41 -2.37 -0.93
C PHE A 99 -5.72 -3.76 -1.51
N ASP A 100 -5.15 -4.15 -2.64
CA ASP A 100 -5.38 -5.47 -3.24
C ASP A 100 -4.85 -6.60 -2.34
N SER A 101 -3.73 -6.35 -1.65
CA SER A 101 -3.24 -7.22 -0.57
C SER A 101 -4.31 -7.43 0.52
N THR A 102 -5.02 -6.38 0.95
CA THR A 102 -6.09 -6.53 1.97
C THR A 102 -7.24 -7.39 1.46
N THR A 103 -7.65 -7.21 0.21
CA THR A 103 -8.68 -8.02 -0.46
C THR A 103 -8.28 -9.50 -0.48
N ALA A 104 -7.05 -9.80 -0.88
CA ALA A 104 -6.53 -11.17 -0.96
C ALA A 104 -6.43 -11.84 0.42
N TYR A 105 -5.70 -11.21 1.35
CA TYR A 105 -5.40 -11.84 2.65
C TYR A 105 -6.62 -11.83 3.58
N GLN A 106 -7.34 -10.70 3.68
CA GLN A 106 -8.40 -10.56 4.69
C GLN A 106 -9.77 -10.97 4.16
N GLY A 107 -10.06 -10.73 2.88
CA GLY A 107 -11.25 -11.24 2.23
C GLY A 107 -11.15 -12.74 2.03
N PHE A 108 -10.36 -13.16 1.04
CA PHE A 108 -10.27 -14.58 0.66
C PHE A 108 -9.53 -15.45 1.70
N GLY A 109 -8.47 -14.94 2.32
CA GLY A 109 -7.67 -15.73 3.28
C GLY A 109 -8.30 -15.88 4.67
N ARG A 110 -9.01 -14.86 5.17
CA ARG A 110 -9.63 -14.87 6.51
C ARG A 110 -11.16 -14.98 6.50
N GLY A 111 -11.79 -14.93 5.33
CA GLY A 111 -13.25 -15.06 5.19
C GLY A 111 -14.05 -13.86 5.69
N ILE A 112 -13.44 -12.67 5.73
CA ILE A 112 -14.17 -11.45 6.07
C ILE A 112 -15.11 -11.10 4.90
N ASN A 113 -16.33 -10.67 5.22
CA ASN A 113 -17.30 -10.23 4.23
C ASN A 113 -16.69 -9.14 3.30
N MET A 114 -16.83 -9.34 1.99
CA MET A 114 -16.21 -8.49 0.97
C MET A 114 -16.73 -7.06 0.97
N ASP A 115 -18.00 -6.83 1.30
CA ASP A 115 -18.58 -5.49 1.39
C ASP A 115 -17.91 -4.67 2.49
N ILE A 116 -17.52 -5.32 3.60
CA ILE A 116 -16.76 -4.67 4.68
C ILE A 116 -15.36 -4.29 4.20
N ILE A 117 -14.69 -5.19 3.47
CA ILE A 117 -13.35 -4.94 2.93
C ILE A 117 -13.38 -3.78 1.93
N GLU A 118 -14.33 -3.81 0.99
CA GLU A 118 -14.50 -2.77 -0.01
C GLU A 118 -14.80 -1.42 0.63
N TYR A 119 -15.72 -1.38 1.60
CA TYR A 119 -16.05 -0.18 2.34
C TYR A 119 -14.81 0.41 3.05
N LEU A 120 -14.06 -0.41 3.79
CA LEU A 120 -12.88 0.06 4.52
C LEU A 120 -11.75 0.49 3.59
N ASN A 121 -11.54 -0.22 2.48
CA ASN A 121 -10.56 0.18 1.47
C ASN A 121 -10.94 1.54 0.87
N LYS A 122 -12.20 1.71 0.44
CA LYS A 122 -12.70 2.97 -0.11
C LYS A 122 -12.61 4.11 0.91
N PHE A 123 -12.96 3.85 2.17
CA PHE A 123 -12.82 4.83 3.24
C PHE A 123 -11.35 5.24 3.47
N ALA A 124 -10.41 4.29 3.40
CA ALA A 124 -9.00 4.57 3.63
C ALA A 124 -8.31 5.33 2.48
N VAL A 125 -8.70 5.08 1.23
CA VAL A 125 -7.99 5.61 0.05
C VAL A 125 -8.73 6.72 -0.69
N GLU A 126 -10.04 6.84 -0.46
CA GLU A 126 -10.94 7.74 -1.20
C GLU A 126 -10.75 7.53 -2.72
N GLU A 127 -10.38 8.59 -3.46
CA GLU A 127 -10.17 8.56 -4.91
C GLU A 127 -8.75 8.11 -5.33
N VAL A 128 -7.89 7.69 -4.39
CA VAL A 128 -6.50 7.30 -4.68
C VAL A 128 -6.42 5.83 -5.05
N ILE A 129 -6.74 5.56 -6.31
CA ILE A 129 -6.66 4.23 -6.94
C ILE A 129 -5.40 4.11 -7.81
N PRO A 130 -4.74 2.95 -7.88
CA PRO A 130 -3.59 2.73 -8.77
C PRO A 130 -3.99 2.88 -10.24
N ASP A 131 -3.13 3.52 -11.04
CA ASP A 131 -3.25 3.54 -12.49
C ASP A 131 -2.73 2.24 -13.12
N LEU A 132 -1.82 1.54 -12.42
CA LEU A 132 -1.28 0.24 -12.81
C LEU A 132 -1.05 -0.65 -11.59
N ILE A 133 -1.55 -1.89 -11.69
CA ILE A 133 -1.33 -2.95 -10.69
C ILE A 133 -0.49 -4.05 -11.35
N ASN A 134 0.65 -4.37 -10.76
CA ASN A 134 1.46 -5.53 -11.17
C ASN A 134 1.21 -6.69 -10.20
N LEU A 135 0.65 -7.78 -10.70
CA LEU A 135 0.42 -9.02 -9.95
C LEU A 135 1.54 -10.02 -10.29
N ASN A 136 2.33 -10.42 -9.30
CA ASN A 136 3.32 -11.51 -9.39
C ASN A 136 2.97 -12.68 -8.49
#